data_AF-A0A7C8NYL2-F1
#
_entry.id   AF-A0A7C8NYL2-F1
#
_cell.length_a   1.000
_cell.length_b   1.000
_cell.length_c   1.000
_cell.angle_alpha   90.00
_cell.angle_beta   90.00
_cell.angle_gamma   90.00
#
_symmetry.space_group_name_H-M   'P 1'
#
loop_
_entity.id
_entity.type
_entity.pdbx_description
1 polymer ?
#
loop_
_entity_poly.entity_id
_entity_poly.type
_entity_poly.pdbx_seq_one_letter_code
_entity_poly.pdbx_strand_id
1 'polypeptide(L)'
;MLCLFDRSPVDDSRGCLKSLKFTQPPHQQSFACSTTLNETSIMISYRKMYSKYAADEALGELQQPAIWHNPPSSGDPPGPVFVWGQSGEIRTLIPRSLAQNVYDALVAKMKSQEGTELFTETKPTSAMMGVHLNSSTYILNVGYGVVAATPYDTKGDASTTIQDRTLMTFMPPTTELAKDPPKESNPAVNPKSNTQVVPTPTPENRGAVRNQSMPPPSNFHPLIPLKQKDQKSLNDSIDNFQPMPPADAGQTISQPPSYLFDVYTVTDLTTKKDKIKAGDLISTVPMNTGLYHDLVFRVTLATKNLHADYRIKEFRVIIQQGDVADSTKGTYLTKDYKGPGPVMLNNLRFNVLAEYTTEGDIVLRVVPRSMDPTGVPFGNVANATFILGLVNINSYDTDKTCVVSFRINVWSSEGDTWYGTNLPVAMNSAPPATVKSK
;
A
#
# COMPACT_ATOMS: atom_id res chain seq x y z
N MET A 1 -7.99 -7.67 29.94
CA MET A 1 -6.76 -6.84 29.96
C MET A 1 -6.51 -6.51 31.42
N LEU A 2 -5.34 -6.87 31.97
CA LEU A 2 -5.00 -6.60 33.38
C LEU A 2 -4.00 -5.43 33.38
N CYS A 3 -4.40 -4.28 33.89
CA CYS A 3 -3.49 -3.14 34.06
C CYS A 3 -3.01 -3.15 35.52
N LEU A 4 -1.73 -3.42 35.71
CA LEU A 4 -1.08 -3.36 37.02
C LEU A 4 -0.44 -1.97 37.15
N PHE A 5 -0.89 -1.22 38.15
CA PHE A 5 -0.27 0.06 38.51
C PHE A 5 0.72 -0.19 39.64
N ASP A 6 1.90 0.41 39.56
CA ASP A 6 2.95 0.33 40.59
C ASP A 6 2.62 1.21 41.81
N ARG A 7 1.57 2.04 41.72
CA ARG A 7 1.07 2.93 42.78
C ARG A 7 -0.45 2.98 42.79
N SER A 8 -1.02 3.36 43.93
CA SER A 8 -2.46 3.59 44.04
C SER A 8 -2.89 4.72 43.09
N PRO A 9 -3.86 4.49 42.19
CA PRO A 9 -4.40 5.55 41.32
C PRO A 9 -5.16 6.65 42.07
N VAL A 10 -5.34 6.50 43.39
CA VAL A 10 -6.19 7.33 44.27
C VAL A 10 -5.38 8.13 45.28
N ASP A 11 -4.05 8.27 45.13
CA ASP A 11 -3.26 9.07 46.08
C ASP A 11 -3.49 10.58 45.86
N ASP A 12 -4.25 11.19 46.78
CA ASP A 12 -4.68 12.59 46.77
C ASP A 12 -3.52 13.60 46.76
N SER A 13 -2.30 13.18 47.07
CA SER A 13 -1.17 14.08 47.26
C SER A 13 -0.32 14.34 46.00
N ARG A 14 -0.40 13.51 44.94
CA ARG A 14 0.53 13.61 43.77
C ARG A 14 -0.07 13.32 42.39
N GLY A 15 -1.38 13.34 42.25
CA GLY A 15 -2.05 13.22 40.95
C GLY A 15 -2.92 11.98 40.88
N CYS A 16 -4.20 12.20 41.09
CA CYS A 16 -5.24 11.20 40.91
C CYS A 16 -5.35 10.78 39.43
N LEU A 17 -5.44 9.48 39.18
CA LEU A 17 -5.77 8.94 37.86
C LEU A 17 -7.18 9.41 37.49
N LYS A 18 -7.28 10.38 36.57
CA LYS A 18 -8.58 10.96 36.18
C LYS A 18 -9.40 10.03 35.29
N SER A 19 -8.74 9.31 34.39
CA SER A 19 -9.36 8.36 33.47
C SER A 19 -8.36 7.37 32.88
N LEU A 20 -8.88 6.22 32.44
CA LEU A 20 -8.19 5.27 31.57
C LEU A 20 -8.80 5.34 30.17
N LYS A 21 -7.98 5.58 29.17
CA LYS A 21 -8.37 5.62 27.76
C LYS A 21 -7.85 4.39 27.05
N PHE A 22 -8.73 3.45 26.73
CA PHE A 22 -8.40 2.29 25.90
C PHE A 22 -8.71 2.63 24.45
N THR A 23 -7.76 2.34 23.57
CA THR A 23 -7.92 2.50 22.12
C THR A 23 -7.89 1.11 21.47
N GLN A 24 -8.52 0.96 20.31
CA GLN A 24 -8.33 -0.26 19.52
C GLN A 24 -6.85 -0.50 19.24
N PRO A 25 -6.39 -1.77 19.30
CA PRO A 25 -5.01 -2.08 19.03
C PRO A 25 -4.65 -1.71 17.58
N PRO A 26 -3.40 -1.31 17.29
CA PRO A 26 -3.01 -0.80 15.97
C PRO A 26 -3.34 -1.73 14.80
N HIS A 27 -3.34 -3.05 15.01
CA HIS A 27 -3.66 -4.03 13.97
C HIS A 27 -5.16 -4.10 13.61
N GLN A 28 -6.02 -3.40 14.35
CA GLN A 28 -7.45 -3.24 14.06
C GLN A 28 -7.78 -1.86 13.47
N GLN A 29 -6.76 -1.04 13.16
CA GLN A 29 -7.00 0.21 12.46
C GLN A 29 -7.60 -0.07 11.08
N SER A 30 -8.77 0.51 10.83
CA SER A 30 -9.39 0.48 9.51
C SER A 30 -9.15 1.81 8.78
N PHE A 31 -9.04 1.74 7.46
CA PHE A 31 -8.89 2.91 6.62
C PHE A 31 -10.16 3.11 5.79
N ALA A 32 -10.71 4.32 5.82
CA ALA A 32 -11.88 4.70 5.05
C ALA A 32 -11.57 5.97 4.26
N CYS A 33 -11.69 5.90 2.94
CA CYS A 33 -11.44 7.03 2.05
C CYS A 33 -12.69 7.85 1.74
N SER A 34 -13.88 7.32 1.98
CA SER A 34 -15.14 7.96 1.63
C SER A 34 -16.19 7.76 2.71
N THR A 35 -17.10 8.73 2.80
CA THR A 35 -18.29 8.70 3.65
C THR A 35 -19.41 7.93 2.95
N THR A 36 -19.46 7.98 1.61
CA THR A 36 -20.42 7.23 0.80
C THR A 36 -19.79 6.84 -0.54
N LEU A 37 -20.04 5.61 -0.98
CA LEU A 37 -19.66 5.09 -2.29
C LEU A 37 -20.86 4.37 -2.90
N ASN A 38 -21.32 4.84 -4.06
CA ASN A 38 -22.37 4.20 -4.85
C ASN A 38 -21.93 4.07 -6.32
N GLU A 39 -22.83 3.59 -7.19
CA GLU A 39 -22.55 3.36 -8.61
C GLU A 39 -22.30 4.63 -9.42
N THR A 40 -22.84 5.75 -8.95
CA THR A 40 -22.86 7.05 -9.64
C THR A 40 -22.04 8.12 -8.96
N SER A 41 -21.59 7.92 -7.71
CA SER A 41 -20.80 8.90 -7.00
C SER A 41 -20.00 8.35 -5.82
N ILE A 42 -18.93 9.09 -5.49
CA ILE A 42 -18.13 8.92 -4.27
C ILE A 42 -18.11 10.25 -3.52
N MET A 43 -18.37 10.18 -2.22
CA MET A 43 -18.41 11.34 -1.33
C MET A 43 -17.30 11.23 -0.28
N ILE A 44 -16.44 12.24 -0.19
CA ILE A 44 -15.26 12.26 0.68
C ILE A 44 -15.36 13.46 1.62
N SER A 45 -15.49 13.19 2.92
CA SER A 45 -15.38 14.22 3.97
C SER A 45 -13.91 14.53 4.27
N TYR A 46 -13.50 15.79 4.18
CA TYR A 46 -12.16 16.21 4.58
C TYR A 46 -12.06 16.46 6.08
N ARG A 47 -10.92 16.11 6.67
CA ARG A 47 -10.64 16.30 8.10
C ARG A 47 -9.75 17.50 8.30
N LYS A 48 -9.96 18.23 9.39
CA LYS A 48 -9.01 19.24 9.86
C LYS A 48 -7.67 18.57 10.19
N MET A 49 -6.58 19.22 9.82
CA MET A 49 -5.22 18.78 10.14
C MET A 49 -4.38 20.00 10.47
N TYR A 50 -3.59 19.89 11.52
CA TYR A 50 -2.81 21.00 12.05
C TYR A 50 -1.32 20.67 11.91
N SER A 51 -0.54 21.58 11.31
CA SER A 51 0.93 21.49 11.26
C SER A 51 1.56 22.13 12.49
N LYS A 52 0.87 23.11 13.09
CA LYS A 52 1.26 23.73 14.36
C LYS A 52 0.35 23.20 15.46
N TYR A 53 0.89 23.02 16.66
CA TYR A 53 0.10 22.60 17.81
C TYR A 53 -0.95 23.67 18.12
N ALA A 54 -2.22 23.38 17.81
CA ALA A 54 -3.35 24.10 18.34
C ALA A 54 -3.79 23.36 19.61
N ALA A 55 -3.67 24.01 20.77
CA ALA A 55 -4.12 23.39 22.02
C ALA A 55 -5.64 23.16 21.96
N ASP A 56 -6.03 21.92 22.28
CA ASP A 56 -7.39 21.51 22.64
C ASP A 56 -8.51 21.57 21.58
N GLU A 57 -8.24 21.87 20.30
CA GLU A 57 -9.25 21.68 19.25
C GLU A 57 -9.35 20.21 18.82
N ALA A 58 -10.56 19.64 18.91
CA ALA A 58 -10.84 18.33 18.35
C ALA A 58 -10.63 18.34 16.82
N LEU A 59 -10.08 17.25 16.28
CA LEU A 59 -10.00 17.00 14.84
C LEU A 59 -11.42 16.87 14.27
N GLY A 60 -12.02 18.00 13.91
CA GLY A 60 -13.33 18.06 13.28
C GLY A 60 -13.26 17.84 11.76
N GLU A 61 -14.43 17.80 11.13
CA GLU A 61 -14.52 17.89 9.66
C GLU A 61 -14.19 19.31 9.20
N LEU A 62 -13.47 19.41 8.08
CA LEU A 62 -13.00 20.67 7.52
C LEU A 62 -14.17 21.52 6.99
N GLN A 63 -15.12 20.88 6.30
CA GLN A 63 -16.37 21.43 5.72
C GLN A 63 -17.15 20.35 4.93
N GLN A 64 -18.20 20.76 4.19
CA GLN A 64 -19.04 19.89 3.36
C GLN A 64 -18.22 18.92 2.50
N PRO A 65 -18.66 17.66 2.39
CA PRO A 65 -17.92 16.63 1.69
C PRO A 65 -17.83 16.95 0.19
N ALA A 66 -16.71 16.56 -0.41
CA ALA A 66 -16.52 16.62 -1.85
C ALA A 66 -17.18 15.41 -2.52
N ILE A 67 -17.91 15.62 -3.61
CA ILE A 67 -18.62 14.57 -4.34
C ILE A 67 -18.08 14.53 -5.76
N TRP A 68 -17.67 13.37 -6.23
CA TRP A 68 -17.36 13.11 -7.64
C TRP A 68 -18.43 12.20 -8.21
N HIS A 69 -18.92 12.53 -9.39
CA HIS A 69 -19.97 11.80 -10.08
C HIS A 69 -19.40 10.93 -11.22
N ASN A 70 -20.17 9.92 -11.60
CA ASN A 70 -19.98 9.08 -12.76
C ASN A 70 -21.27 9.03 -13.59
N PRO A 71 -21.32 9.65 -14.79
CA PRO A 71 -20.24 10.43 -15.41
C PRO A 71 -19.92 11.74 -14.67
N PRO A 72 -18.74 12.36 -14.89
CA PRO A 72 -18.36 13.61 -14.22
C PRO A 72 -19.37 14.73 -14.45
N SER A 73 -19.70 15.46 -13.38
CA SER A 73 -20.59 16.62 -13.41
C SER A 73 -19.79 17.94 -13.43
N SER A 74 -20.39 19.03 -13.93
CA SER A 74 -19.75 20.35 -13.94
C SER A 74 -19.48 20.91 -12.54
N GLY A 75 -20.12 20.33 -11.51
CA GLY A 75 -19.89 20.68 -10.10
C GLY A 75 -18.82 19.84 -9.40
N ASP A 76 -18.20 18.88 -10.10
CA ASP A 76 -17.23 17.99 -9.47
C ASP A 76 -15.91 18.71 -9.16
N PRO A 77 -15.23 18.34 -8.06
CA PRO A 77 -13.89 18.84 -7.77
C PRO A 77 -12.90 18.49 -8.90
N PRO A 78 -11.85 19.30 -9.08
CA PRO A 78 -10.88 19.09 -10.13
C PRO A 78 -10.09 17.79 -9.94
N GLY A 79 -9.90 17.08 -11.05
CA GLY A 79 -9.15 15.82 -11.10
C GLY A 79 -9.94 14.63 -10.56
N PRO A 80 -10.03 13.51 -11.31
CA PRO A 80 -10.70 12.33 -10.80
C PRO A 80 -9.91 11.75 -9.62
N VAL A 81 -10.59 11.52 -8.50
CA VAL A 81 -10.04 10.80 -7.34
C VAL A 81 -10.42 9.33 -7.35
N PHE A 82 -11.29 8.92 -8.26
CA PHE A 82 -11.86 7.60 -8.33
C PHE A 82 -12.18 7.21 -9.78
N VAL A 83 -12.00 5.94 -10.10
CA VAL A 83 -12.32 5.35 -11.41
C VAL A 83 -13.44 4.35 -11.22
N TRP A 84 -14.52 4.57 -11.96
CA TRP A 84 -15.58 3.59 -12.19
C TRP A 84 -15.27 2.85 -13.49
N GLY A 85 -15.30 1.52 -13.46
CA GLY A 85 -15.34 0.70 -14.68
C GLY A 85 -16.55 1.04 -15.55
N GLN A 86 -16.58 0.58 -16.80
CA GLN A 86 -17.67 0.86 -17.75
C GLN A 86 -19.06 0.46 -17.21
N SER A 87 -19.12 -0.56 -16.36
CA SER A 87 -20.31 -1.05 -15.65
C SER A 87 -20.09 -1.08 -14.14
N GLY A 88 -19.15 -0.28 -13.63
CA GLY A 88 -18.78 -0.26 -12.21
C GLY A 88 -18.03 -1.51 -11.73
N GLU A 89 -17.54 -2.35 -12.64
CA GLU A 89 -16.75 -3.57 -12.35
C GLU A 89 -15.40 -3.26 -11.71
N ILE A 90 -14.84 -2.08 -12.01
CA ILE A 90 -13.64 -1.55 -11.35
C ILE A 90 -14.06 -0.37 -10.48
N ARG A 91 -13.58 -0.38 -9.23
CA ARG A 91 -13.79 0.67 -8.23
C ARG A 91 -12.46 1.00 -7.59
N THR A 92 -11.73 1.93 -8.20
CA THR A 92 -10.33 2.19 -7.82
C THR A 92 -10.14 3.64 -7.45
N LEU A 93 -9.65 3.85 -6.23
CA LEU A 93 -9.21 5.16 -5.77
C LEU A 93 -7.92 5.56 -6.50
N ILE A 94 -7.76 6.84 -6.81
CA ILE A 94 -6.53 7.44 -7.35
C ILE A 94 -5.85 8.21 -6.20
N PRO A 95 -4.96 7.59 -5.42
CA PRO A 95 -4.53 8.15 -4.14
C PRO A 95 -3.74 9.45 -4.28
N ARG A 96 -3.06 9.66 -5.42
CA ARG A 96 -2.35 10.91 -5.70
C ARG A 96 -3.32 12.07 -5.92
N SER A 97 -4.36 11.87 -6.74
CA SER A 97 -5.40 12.87 -6.95
C SER A 97 -6.15 13.16 -5.66
N LEU A 98 -6.42 12.12 -4.86
CA LEU A 98 -7.01 12.28 -3.54
C LEU A 98 -6.09 13.09 -2.62
N ALA A 99 -4.81 12.75 -2.53
CA ALA A 99 -3.85 13.46 -1.68
C ALA A 99 -3.72 14.92 -2.07
N GLN A 100 -3.73 15.22 -3.37
CA GLN A 100 -3.73 16.61 -3.85
C GLN A 100 -5.02 17.33 -3.47
N ASN A 101 -6.20 16.71 -3.68
CA ASN A 101 -7.48 17.31 -3.32
C ASN A 101 -7.60 17.57 -1.80
N VAL A 102 -7.16 16.63 -0.96
CA VAL A 102 -7.12 16.80 0.50
C VAL A 102 -6.19 17.95 0.88
N TYR A 103 -5.01 18.02 0.28
CA TYR A 103 -4.05 19.10 0.52
C TYR A 103 -4.63 20.46 0.10
N ASP A 104 -5.20 20.56 -1.08
CA ASP A 104 -5.79 21.79 -1.61
C ASP A 104 -6.95 22.27 -0.73
N ALA A 105 -7.79 21.35 -0.26
CA ALA A 105 -8.86 21.65 0.70
C ALA A 105 -8.29 22.20 2.01
N LEU A 106 -7.28 21.55 2.59
CA LEU A 106 -6.60 22.00 3.82
C LEU A 106 -5.97 23.39 3.64
N VAL A 107 -5.25 23.62 2.54
CA VAL A 107 -4.65 24.92 2.23
C VAL A 107 -5.70 26.01 2.07
N ALA A 108 -6.78 25.74 1.33
CA ALA A 108 -7.82 26.73 1.07
C ALA A 108 -8.57 27.16 2.34
N LYS A 109 -8.64 26.30 3.36
CA LYS A 109 -9.45 26.54 4.56
C LYS A 109 -8.64 26.84 5.82
N MET A 110 -7.41 26.31 5.93
CA MET A 110 -6.62 26.37 7.18
C MET A 110 -5.33 27.17 7.07
N LYS A 111 -4.95 27.66 5.88
CA LYS A 111 -3.70 28.42 5.72
C LYS A 111 -3.72 29.80 6.40
N SER A 112 -4.89 30.43 6.54
CA SER A 112 -4.99 31.76 7.18
C SER A 112 -6.35 31.99 7.83
N GLN A 113 -6.78 31.06 8.68
CA GLN A 113 -7.98 31.27 9.47
C GLN A 113 -7.63 32.19 10.66
N GLU A 114 -8.27 33.35 10.76
CA GLU A 114 -8.11 34.30 11.89
C GLU A 114 -6.66 34.75 12.14
N GLY A 115 -5.86 34.90 11.07
CA GLY A 115 -4.48 35.36 11.17
C GLY A 115 -3.47 34.34 11.69
N THR A 116 -3.91 33.10 11.98
CA THR A 116 -3.04 32.00 12.42
C THR A 116 -2.93 30.95 11.32
N GLU A 117 -1.71 30.67 10.87
CA GLU A 117 -1.46 29.58 9.92
C GLU A 117 -1.50 28.23 10.67
N LEU A 118 -2.64 27.55 10.62
CA LEU A 118 -2.85 26.26 11.29
C LEU A 118 -2.27 25.09 10.48
N PHE A 119 -2.22 25.21 9.16
CA PHE A 119 -1.65 24.23 8.23
C PHE A 119 -0.54 24.86 7.39
N THR A 120 0.69 24.37 7.54
CA THR A 120 1.90 24.96 6.92
C THR A 120 2.63 24.01 5.98
N GLU A 121 2.07 22.84 5.69
CA GLU A 121 2.67 21.92 4.72
C GLU A 121 2.74 22.56 3.32
N THR A 122 3.86 22.35 2.63
CA THR A 122 4.09 22.90 1.28
C THR A 122 3.74 21.94 0.15
N LYS A 123 3.43 20.68 0.49
CA LYS A 123 3.04 19.62 -0.46
C LYS A 123 2.26 18.52 0.26
N PRO A 124 1.49 17.70 -0.47
CA PRO A 124 0.88 16.49 0.11
C PRO A 124 1.93 15.59 0.75
N THR A 125 1.66 15.10 1.97
CA THR A 125 2.56 14.19 2.71
C THR A 125 1.86 12.86 3.04
N SER A 126 2.65 11.81 3.29
CA SER A 126 2.10 10.52 3.74
C SER A 126 1.45 10.63 5.13
N ALA A 127 1.97 11.50 6.00
CA ALA A 127 1.38 11.76 7.32
C ALA A 127 -0.03 12.35 7.20
N MET A 128 -0.21 13.34 6.32
CA MET A 128 -1.53 13.93 6.02
C MET A 128 -2.51 12.86 5.53
N MET A 129 -2.09 12.01 4.58
CA MET A 129 -2.93 10.92 4.09
C MET A 129 -3.22 9.86 5.15
N GLY A 130 -2.25 9.56 6.01
CA GLY A 130 -2.45 8.66 7.15
C GLY A 130 -3.56 9.17 8.07
N VAL A 131 -3.52 10.46 8.43
CA VAL A 131 -4.57 11.09 9.26
C VAL A 131 -5.92 11.12 8.55
N HIS A 132 -5.92 11.42 7.24
CA HIS A 132 -7.16 11.48 6.45
C HIS A 132 -7.87 10.13 6.36
N LEU A 133 -7.13 9.08 6.01
CA LEU A 133 -7.66 7.75 5.75
C LEU A 133 -7.96 6.98 7.02
N ASN A 134 -7.31 7.32 8.15
CA ASN A 134 -7.51 6.60 9.39
C ASN A 134 -8.97 6.72 9.85
N SER A 135 -9.73 5.64 9.92
CA SER A 135 -11.05 5.67 10.57
C SER A 135 -10.90 6.08 12.05
N SER A 136 -11.93 6.68 12.63
CA SER A 136 -11.91 7.01 14.06
C SER A 136 -11.67 5.74 14.87
N THR A 137 -10.58 5.70 15.62
CA THR A 137 -10.29 4.61 16.55
C THR A 137 -11.38 4.58 17.61
N TYR A 138 -12.04 3.44 17.82
CA TYR A 138 -12.95 3.32 18.96
C TYR A 138 -12.18 3.50 20.25
N ILE A 139 -12.73 4.34 21.12
CA ILE A 139 -12.14 4.70 22.40
C ILE A 139 -13.08 4.26 23.50
N LEU A 140 -12.58 3.51 24.48
CA LEU A 140 -13.28 3.30 25.74
C LEU A 140 -12.62 4.16 26.80
N ASN A 141 -13.32 5.20 27.25
CA ASN A 141 -12.91 6.05 28.35
C ASN A 141 -13.54 5.55 29.65
N VAL A 142 -12.72 5.18 30.63
CA VAL A 142 -13.13 4.80 31.98
C VAL A 142 -12.67 5.92 32.93
N GLY A 143 -13.58 6.84 33.28
CA GLY A 143 -13.31 7.92 34.23
C GLY A 143 -13.42 7.46 35.69
N TYR A 144 -12.75 8.19 36.60
CA TYR A 144 -12.89 8.00 38.05
C TYR A 144 -13.81 9.08 38.63
N GLY A 145 -14.96 8.68 39.20
CA GLY A 145 -15.97 9.57 39.78
C GLY A 145 -17.40 9.15 39.44
N VAL A 146 -18.39 9.52 40.27
CA VAL A 146 -19.82 9.33 39.98
C VAL A 146 -20.17 10.24 38.80
N VAL A 147 -20.00 9.73 37.59
CA VAL A 147 -20.71 10.28 36.44
C VAL A 147 -22.16 9.90 36.71
N ALA A 148 -22.93 10.82 37.30
CA ALA A 148 -24.38 10.74 37.19
C ALA A 148 -24.64 10.56 35.69
N ALA A 149 -25.15 9.39 35.32
CA ALA A 149 -25.57 9.12 33.95
C ALA A 149 -26.61 10.18 33.63
N THR A 150 -26.18 11.31 33.07
CA THR A 150 -27.06 12.22 32.39
C THR A 150 -27.39 11.47 31.13
N PRO A 151 -28.64 10.99 30.97
CA PRO A 151 -29.02 10.34 29.73
C PRO A 151 -28.73 11.35 28.62
N TYR A 152 -27.97 10.93 27.62
CA TYR A 152 -27.84 11.69 26.38
C TYR A 152 -29.26 12.06 25.95
N ASP A 153 -29.53 13.36 25.85
CA ASP A 153 -30.79 13.86 25.36
C ASP A 153 -30.92 13.40 23.90
N THR A 154 -31.71 12.35 23.67
CA THR A 154 -32.01 11.81 22.33
C THR A 154 -32.83 12.78 21.47
N LYS A 155 -33.11 14.00 21.95
CA LYS A 155 -33.76 15.06 21.17
C LYS A 155 -32.76 16.16 20.81
N GLY A 156 -31.89 15.89 19.85
CA GLY A 156 -31.05 16.95 19.26
C GLY A 156 -30.35 16.44 18.01
N ASP A 157 -30.75 17.01 16.87
CA ASP A 157 -30.22 16.94 15.51
C ASP A 157 -29.10 15.93 15.18
N ALA A 158 -29.27 15.30 14.00
CA ALA A 158 -28.28 14.51 13.29
C ALA A 158 -27.07 15.34 12.81
N SER A 159 -26.41 16.04 13.73
CA SER A 159 -25.16 16.74 13.49
C SER A 159 -24.02 15.73 13.47
N THR A 160 -23.38 15.62 12.31
CA THR A 160 -22.30 14.71 11.91
C THR A 160 -20.95 14.98 12.60
N THR A 161 -20.93 15.67 13.73
CA THR A 161 -19.71 15.84 14.51
C THR A 161 -19.20 14.47 14.95
N ILE A 162 -17.96 14.14 14.57
CA ILE A 162 -17.23 12.96 15.06
C ILE A 162 -17.01 13.16 16.57
N GLN A 163 -18.04 12.89 17.36
CA GLN A 163 -17.87 12.61 18.78
C GLN A 163 -17.11 11.29 18.87
N ASP A 164 -16.13 11.23 19.78
CA ASP A 164 -15.44 10.01 20.17
C ASP A 164 -16.51 8.90 20.28
N ARG A 165 -16.47 7.91 19.35
CA ARG A 165 -17.39 6.77 19.36
C ARG A 165 -17.04 5.93 20.57
N THR A 166 -17.57 6.36 21.70
CA THR A 166 -17.33 5.78 23.00
C THR A 166 -18.28 4.60 23.11
N LEU A 167 -17.74 3.41 23.34
CA LEU A 167 -18.57 2.28 23.76
C LEU A 167 -19.26 2.72 25.07
N MET A 168 -20.59 2.82 25.04
CA MET A 168 -21.39 3.16 26.21
C MET A 168 -20.95 2.27 27.38
N THR A 169 -20.55 2.90 28.48
CA THR A 169 -20.21 2.23 29.72
C THR A 169 -21.47 1.52 30.22
N PHE A 170 -21.47 0.19 30.20
CA PHE A 170 -22.39 -0.57 31.05
C PHE A 170 -21.98 -0.25 32.49
N MET A 171 -22.86 0.42 33.25
CA MET A 171 -22.64 0.55 34.68
C MET A 171 -22.46 -0.85 35.27
N PRO A 172 -21.38 -1.12 36.01
CA PRO A 172 -21.31 -2.36 36.77
C PRO A 172 -22.51 -2.39 37.72
N PRO A 173 -23.22 -3.53 37.87
CA PRO A 173 -24.27 -3.64 38.87
C PRO A 173 -23.67 -3.27 40.23
N THR A 174 -24.29 -2.31 40.91
CA THR A 174 -23.91 -1.90 42.25
C THR A 174 -24.10 -3.10 43.17
N THR A 175 -23.05 -3.86 43.43
CA THR A 175 -23.06 -4.84 44.51
C THR A 175 -23.05 -4.05 45.81
N GLU A 176 -24.20 -4.00 46.49
CA GLU A 176 -24.27 -3.58 47.88
C GLU A 176 -23.20 -4.36 48.67
N LEU A 177 -22.36 -3.64 49.41
CA LEU A 177 -21.39 -4.26 50.32
C LEU A 177 -22.15 -5.23 51.23
N ALA A 178 -21.85 -6.53 51.12
CA ALA A 178 -22.19 -7.47 52.16
C ALA A 178 -21.50 -7.00 53.46
N LYS A 179 -22.30 -6.52 54.42
CA LYS A 179 -21.85 -6.19 55.76
C LYS A 179 -21.57 -7.50 56.51
N ASP A 180 -20.42 -8.09 56.29
CA ASP A 180 -19.93 -9.13 57.21
C ASP A 180 -19.23 -8.45 58.40
N PRO A 181 -19.63 -8.77 59.65
CA PRO A 181 -18.94 -8.28 60.83
C PRO A 181 -17.54 -8.90 60.93
N PRO A 182 -16.57 -8.18 61.53
CA PRO A 182 -15.18 -8.62 61.58
C PRO A 182 -15.06 -9.90 62.42
N LYS A 183 -14.60 -10.99 61.80
CA LYS A 183 -14.09 -12.15 62.53
C LYS A 183 -12.62 -11.90 62.86
N GLU A 184 -12.33 -11.83 64.16
CA GLU A 184 -10.98 -11.88 64.69
C GLU A 184 -10.28 -13.16 64.22
N SER A 185 -9.16 -12.99 63.50
CA SER A 185 -8.25 -14.08 63.18
C SER A 185 -6.98 -13.94 64.03
N ASN A 186 -6.73 -14.96 64.85
CA ASN A 186 -5.49 -15.17 65.60
C ASN A 186 -4.23 -15.21 64.69
N PRO A 187 -3.06 -14.84 65.22
CA PRO A 187 -1.81 -14.83 64.44
C PRO A 187 -1.22 -16.24 64.36
N ALA A 188 -1.01 -16.75 63.14
CA ALA A 188 -0.27 -17.98 62.91
C ALA A 188 0.82 -17.80 61.85
N VAL A 189 2.06 -17.79 62.35
CA VAL A 189 3.24 -18.51 61.85
C VAL A 189 3.62 -18.36 60.37
N ASN A 190 4.67 -17.57 60.15
CA ASN A 190 5.53 -17.56 58.97
C ASN A 190 6.15 -18.94 58.66
N PRO A 191 6.19 -19.34 57.37
CA PRO A 191 7.29 -20.13 56.85
C PRO A 191 8.15 -19.27 55.91
N LYS A 192 9.46 -19.28 56.20
CA LYS A 192 10.53 -18.69 55.40
C LYS A 192 10.58 -19.35 54.02
N SER A 193 10.43 -18.58 52.94
CA SER A 193 10.88 -18.99 51.60
C SER A 193 12.15 -18.23 51.21
N ASN A 194 13.27 -18.94 51.25
CA ASN A 194 14.52 -18.51 50.61
C ASN A 194 14.31 -18.42 49.10
N THR A 195 14.31 -17.21 48.55
CA THR A 195 14.47 -17.00 47.10
C THR A 195 15.77 -16.26 46.89
N GLN A 196 16.75 -16.94 46.29
CA GLN A 196 18.01 -16.32 45.87
C GLN A 196 17.73 -15.31 44.75
N VAL A 197 18.06 -14.05 45.02
CA VAL A 197 18.06 -12.97 44.02
C VAL A 197 19.34 -13.09 43.21
N VAL A 198 19.21 -13.46 41.93
CA VAL A 198 20.29 -13.32 40.94
C VAL A 198 20.36 -11.83 40.54
N PRO A 199 21.53 -11.18 40.61
CA PRO A 199 21.63 -9.78 40.24
C PRO A 199 21.49 -9.61 38.72
N THR A 200 20.53 -8.78 38.31
CA THR A 200 20.34 -8.34 36.93
C THR A 200 21.50 -7.42 36.53
N PRO A 201 22.15 -7.61 35.37
CA PRO A 201 23.22 -6.72 34.92
C PRO A 201 22.68 -5.34 34.53
N THR A 202 23.42 -4.31 34.96
CA THR A 202 23.16 -2.88 34.75
C THR A 202 23.13 -2.52 33.24
N PRO A 203 22.15 -1.74 32.76
CA PRO A 203 22.08 -1.33 31.37
C PRO A 203 22.87 -0.03 31.15
N GLU A 204 24.19 -0.11 31.19
CA GLU A 204 25.06 0.95 30.67
C GLU A 204 25.82 0.39 29.45
N ASN A 205 25.73 1.09 28.32
CA ASN A 205 26.36 0.77 27.02
C ASN A 205 25.63 -0.16 26.05
N ARG A 206 24.36 0.11 25.74
CA ARG A 206 23.85 -0.12 24.39
C ARG A 206 23.58 1.21 23.70
N GLY A 207 24.55 1.67 22.92
CA GLY A 207 24.38 2.78 21.99
C GLY A 207 23.16 2.51 21.11
N ALA A 208 22.22 3.45 21.12
CA ALA A 208 21.02 3.41 20.30
C ALA A 208 21.39 3.48 18.82
N VAL A 209 21.56 2.33 18.17
CA VAL A 209 21.45 2.26 16.71
C VAL A 209 19.99 2.51 16.39
N ARG A 210 19.73 3.74 15.93
CA ARG A 210 18.42 4.24 15.51
C ARG A 210 18.01 3.46 14.25
N ASN A 211 17.40 2.29 14.44
CA ASN A 211 16.66 1.62 13.38
C ASN A 211 15.47 2.50 13.02
N GLN A 212 15.68 3.39 12.04
CA GLN A 212 14.58 4.07 11.37
C GLN A 212 13.79 3.01 10.61
N SER A 213 12.74 2.47 11.23
CA SER A 213 11.74 1.71 10.51
C SER A 213 11.08 2.66 9.51
N MET A 214 11.48 2.56 8.24
CA MET A 214 10.79 3.31 7.19
C MET A 214 9.33 2.86 7.16
N PRO A 215 8.36 3.78 7.09
CA PRO A 215 6.96 3.42 6.96
C PRO A 215 6.73 2.60 5.68
N PRO A 216 5.77 1.67 5.67
CA PRO A 216 5.39 0.98 4.45
C PRO A 216 4.95 1.99 3.38
N PRO A 217 5.36 1.83 2.12
CA PRO A 217 5.10 2.81 1.05
C PRO A 217 3.61 2.87 0.68
N SER A 218 3.18 4.02 0.15
CA SER A 218 1.85 4.17 -0.46
C SER A 218 1.79 3.39 -1.78
N ASN A 219 1.01 2.32 -1.83
CA ASN A 219 1.04 1.31 -2.90
C ASN A 219 0.33 1.68 -4.21
N PHE A 220 0.23 2.95 -4.60
CA PHE A 220 -0.42 3.32 -5.87
C PHE A 220 0.34 4.43 -6.58
N HIS A 221 0.92 4.07 -7.72
CA HIS A 221 1.47 5.01 -8.68
C HIS A 221 0.42 5.22 -9.77
N PRO A 222 -0.25 6.39 -9.86
CA PRO A 222 -1.11 6.66 -11.00
C PRO A 222 -0.28 6.61 -12.27
N LEU A 223 -0.93 6.26 -13.37
CA LEU A 223 -0.32 6.22 -14.69
C LEU A 223 0.24 7.61 -15.03
N ILE A 224 1.56 7.70 -15.20
CA ILE A 224 2.23 8.98 -15.47
C ILE A 224 2.57 9.03 -16.97
N PRO A 225 2.16 10.09 -17.70
CA PRO A 225 2.70 10.31 -19.05
C PRO A 225 4.23 10.41 -18.98
N LEU A 226 4.94 9.72 -19.87
CA LEU A 226 6.40 9.80 -19.92
C LEU A 226 6.84 11.26 -20.13
N LYS A 227 7.80 11.73 -19.32
CA LYS A 227 8.44 13.03 -19.59
C LYS A 227 9.33 12.89 -20.81
N GLN A 228 9.51 13.96 -21.59
CA GLN A 228 10.35 13.95 -22.81
C GLN A 228 11.77 13.37 -22.59
N LYS A 229 12.41 13.65 -21.44
CA LYS A 229 13.73 13.08 -21.12
C LYS A 229 13.67 11.56 -20.91
N ASP A 230 12.61 11.09 -20.26
CA ASP A 230 12.36 9.66 -20.09
C ASP A 230 12.02 9.01 -21.44
N GLN A 231 11.37 9.73 -22.35
CA GLN A 231 11.05 9.26 -23.70
C GLN A 231 12.31 8.91 -24.51
N LYS A 232 13.34 9.77 -24.47
CA LYS A 232 14.62 9.47 -25.13
C LYS A 232 15.24 8.20 -24.55
N SER A 233 15.27 8.08 -23.22
CA SER A 233 15.79 6.89 -22.56
C SER A 233 14.97 5.64 -22.90
N LEU A 234 13.65 5.78 -23.08
CA LEU A 234 12.76 4.72 -23.51
C LEU A 234 13.10 4.26 -24.93
N ASN A 235 13.20 5.19 -25.88
CA ASN A 235 13.58 4.88 -27.26
C ASN A 235 14.95 4.20 -27.28
N ASP A 236 15.93 4.70 -26.52
CA ASP A 236 17.25 4.05 -26.40
C ASP A 236 17.13 2.61 -25.87
N SER A 237 16.23 2.33 -24.92
CA SER A 237 16.00 0.96 -24.42
C SER A 237 15.25 0.04 -25.39
N ILE A 238 14.50 0.60 -26.32
CA ILE A 238 13.74 -0.14 -27.33
C ILE A 238 14.64 -0.42 -28.54
N ASP A 239 15.37 0.58 -29.01
CA ASP A 239 16.12 0.54 -30.27
C ASP A 239 17.58 0.11 -30.08
N ASN A 240 18.20 0.42 -28.94
CA ASN A 240 19.64 0.29 -28.71
C ASN A 240 19.96 -0.61 -27.49
N PHE A 241 19.46 -1.85 -27.49
CA PHE A 241 19.77 -2.84 -26.46
C PHE A 241 20.62 -4.00 -26.98
N GLN A 242 21.46 -4.54 -26.11
CA GLN A 242 22.18 -5.78 -26.35
C GLN A 242 21.33 -6.99 -25.96
N PRO A 243 21.40 -8.13 -26.67
CA PRO A 243 20.72 -9.35 -26.25
C PRO A 243 21.13 -9.74 -24.83
N MET A 244 20.17 -10.21 -24.02
CA MET A 244 20.45 -10.75 -22.69
C MET A 244 21.45 -11.93 -22.81
N PRO A 245 22.49 -12.00 -21.96
CA PRO A 245 23.39 -13.14 -21.97
C PRO A 245 22.64 -14.46 -21.69
N PRO A 246 23.05 -15.59 -22.28
CA PRO A 246 22.43 -16.88 -22.01
C PRO A 246 22.59 -17.26 -20.53
N ALA A 247 21.55 -17.82 -19.92
CA ALA A 247 21.57 -18.26 -18.53
C ALA A 247 22.69 -19.30 -18.24
N ASP A 248 22.95 -20.21 -19.21
CA ASP A 248 23.82 -21.39 -19.04
C ASP A 248 25.18 -21.31 -19.76
N ALA A 249 25.49 -20.17 -20.41
CA ALA A 249 26.80 -20.03 -21.04
C ALA A 249 27.85 -19.89 -19.94
N GLY A 250 28.66 -20.92 -19.69
CA GLY A 250 29.69 -20.96 -18.65
C GLY A 250 30.36 -19.60 -18.43
N GLN A 251 29.93 -18.91 -17.37
CA GLN A 251 30.12 -17.47 -17.29
C GLN A 251 31.55 -17.14 -16.91
N THR A 252 32.16 -16.26 -17.70
CA THR A 252 33.43 -15.61 -17.35
C THR A 252 33.17 -14.39 -16.48
N ILE A 253 34.17 -13.96 -15.72
CA ILE A 253 34.09 -12.84 -14.76
C ILE A 253 33.62 -11.52 -15.43
N SER A 254 33.74 -11.41 -16.76
CA SER A 254 33.46 -10.20 -17.54
C SER A 254 32.06 -10.16 -18.16
N GLN A 255 31.21 -11.17 -17.97
CA GLN A 255 29.86 -11.15 -18.54
C GLN A 255 28.85 -10.44 -17.62
N PRO A 256 27.92 -9.65 -18.19
CA PRO A 256 26.88 -9.00 -17.42
C PRO A 256 25.89 -10.05 -16.85
N PRO A 257 25.17 -9.71 -15.76
CA PRO A 257 24.23 -10.64 -15.14
C PRO A 257 23.07 -11.00 -16.08
N SER A 258 22.75 -12.29 -16.16
CA SER A 258 21.58 -12.80 -16.89
C SER A 258 20.40 -12.99 -15.95
N TYR A 259 19.19 -12.69 -16.43
CA TYR A 259 17.93 -12.83 -15.70
C TYR A 259 16.94 -13.68 -16.48
N LEU A 260 16.23 -14.54 -15.75
CA LEU A 260 15.00 -15.17 -16.19
C LEU A 260 13.84 -14.22 -15.90
N PHE A 261 12.91 -14.14 -16.84
CA PHE A 261 11.74 -13.29 -16.74
C PHE A 261 10.49 -14.09 -17.11
N ASP A 262 9.49 -14.07 -16.24
CA ASP A 262 8.22 -14.77 -16.41
C ASP A 262 7.03 -13.85 -16.14
N VAL A 263 5.92 -14.11 -16.84
CA VAL A 263 4.64 -13.42 -16.67
C VAL A 263 3.52 -14.44 -16.50
N TYR A 264 2.80 -14.38 -15.38
CA TYR A 264 1.73 -15.34 -15.05
C TYR A 264 0.56 -14.70 -14.30
N THR A 265 -0.56 -15.40 -14.20
CA THR A 265 -1.68 -14.97 -13.37
C THR A 265 -1.61 -15.60 -11.98
N VAL A 266 -2.11 -14.91 -10.96
CA VAL A 266 -2.19 -15.45 -9.57
C VAL A 266 -2.96 -16.78 -9.52
N THR A 267 -3.96 -16.95 -10.39
CA THR A 267 -4.79 -18.17 -10.47
C THR A 267 -4.01 -19.42 -10.88
N ASP A 268 -2.99 -19.30 -11.73
CA ASP A 268 -2.23 -20.43 -12.30
C ASP A 268 -1.29 -21.09 -11.27
N LEU A 269 -0.94 -20.38 -10.19
CA LEU A 269 -0.03 -20.89 -9.14
C LEU A 269 -0.59 -22.07 -8.34
N THR A 270 -1.91 -22.29 -8.36
CA THR A 270 -2.56 -23.31 -7.53
C THR A 270 -2.49 -24.71 -8.15
N THR A 271 -2.37 -24.82 -9.47
CA THR A 271 -2.56 -26.07 -10.21
C THR A 271 -1.28 -26.80 -10.60
N LYS A 272 -0.11 -26.15 -10.56
CA LYS A 272 1.15 -26.71 -11.11
C LYS A 272 2.38 -26.58 -10.20
N LYS A 273 2.22 -26.63 -8.87
CA LYS A 273 3.32 -26.41 -7.91
C LYS A 273 4.55 -27.33 -8.06
N ASP A 274 4.42 -28.49 -8.70
CA ASP A 274 5.47 -29.53 -8.62
C ASP A 274 6.28 -29.81 -9.91
N LYS A 275 6.07 -29.08 -11.03
CA LYS A 275 6.65 -29.49 -12.32
C LYS A 275 7.20 -28.40 -13.24
N ILE A 276 7.48 -27.21 -12.74
CA ILE A 276 8.05 -26.14 -13.58
C ILE A 276 9.58 -26.27 -13.60
N LYS A 277 10.17 -26.72 -14.71
CA LYS A 277 11.63 -26.63 -14.91
C LYS A 277 12.01 -25.26 -15.46
N ALA A 278 13.23 -24.82 -15.19
CA ALA A 278 13.78 -23.62 -15.83
C ALA A 278 13.78 -23.82 -17.35
N GLY A 279 13.07 -22.96 -18.08
CA GLY A 279 12.95 -23.02 -19.56
C GLY A 279 11.64 -23.60 -20.09
N ASP A 280 10.78 -24.20 -19.26
CA ASP A 280 9.40 -24.50 -19.69
C ASP A 280 8.64 -23.17 -19.88
N LEU A 281 7.70 -23.06 -20.83
CA LEU A 281 6.79 -21.92 -20.89
C LEU A 281 5.90 -21.96 -19.63
N ILE A 282 6.30 -21.21 -18.61
CA ILE A 282 5.89 -21.43 -17.21
C ILE A 282 4.41 -21.09 -16.95
N SER A 283 3.74 -20.37 -17.84
CA SER A 283 2.42 -19.83 -17.50
C SER A 283 1.66 -19.35 -18.70
N THR A 284 0.42 -19.81 -18.79
CA THR A 284 -0.53 -19.35 -19.79
C THR A 284 -1.42 -18.31 -19.14
N VAL A 285 -1.57 -17.16 -19.76
CA VAL A 285 -2.50 -16.13 -19.30
C VAL A 285 -3.90 -16.50 -19.84
N PRO A 286 -4.88 -16.85 -18.98
CA PRO A 286 -6.23 -17.13 -19.44
C PRO A 286 -6.85 -15.89 -20.09
N MET A 287 -7.48 -16.09 -21.24
CA MET A 287 -8.32 -15.08 -21.92
C MET A 287 -9.79 -15.48 -21.91
N ASN A 288 -10.67 -14.55 -22.28
CA ASN A 288 -12.12 -14.75 -22.40
C ASN A 288 -12.81 -15.21 -21.10
N THR A 289 -12.30 -14.79 -19.94
CA THR A 289 -12.89 -15.15 -18.64
C THR A 289 -14.03 -14.22 -18.24
N GLY A 290 -14.14 -13.05 -18.89
CA GLY A 290 -15.01 -11.95 -18.44
C GLY A 290 -14.56 -11.30 -17.12
N LEU A 291 -13.36 -11.66 -16.63
CA LEU A 291 -12.79 -11.18 -15.38
C LEU A 291 -11.45 -10.50 -15.63
N TYR A 292 -11.13 -9.52 -14.79
CA TYR A 292 -9.81 -8.92 -14.78
C TYR A 292 -8.80 -9.85 -14.09
N HIS A 293 -7.57 -9.83 -14.59
CA HIS A 293 -6.50 -10.67 -14.09
C HIS A 293 -5.41 -9.86 -13.42
N ASP A 294 -4.89 -10.39 -12.31
CA ASP A 294 -3.67 -9.86 -11.71
C ASP A 294 -2.46 -10.57 -12.33
N LEU A 295 -1.67 -9.81 -13.08
CA LEU A 295 -0.47 -10.29 -13.75
C LEU A 295 0.74 -10.14 -12.83
N VAL A 296 1.40 -11.26 -12.53
CA VAL A 296 2.64 -11.29 -11.76
C VAL A 296 3.82 -11.37 -12.70
N PHE A 297 4.76 -10.45 -12.52
CA PHE A 297 6.03 -10.37 -13.24
C PHE A 297 7.12 -10.83 -12.29
N ARG A 298 7.82 -11.90 -12.67
CA ARG A 298 8.92 -12.46 -11.90
C ARG A 298 10.23 -12.29 -12.66
N VAL A 299 11.20 -11.68 -11.99
CA VAL A 299 12.57 -11.53 -12.46
C VAL A 299 13.47 -12.32 -11.51
N THR A 300 14.19 -13.31 -12.01
CA THR A 300 15.08 -14.17 -11.22
C THR A 300 16.47 -14.14 -11.81
N LEU A 301 17.48 -13.92 -10.98
CA LEU A 301 18.87 -13.95 -11.42
C LEU A 301 19.22 -15.38 -11.86
N ALA A 302 19.60 -15.52 -13.13
CA ALA A 302 20.00 -16.79 -13.71
C ALA A 302 21.48 -17.09 -13.40
N THR A 303 22.30 -16.04 -13.46
CA THR A 303 23.72 -16.09 -13.15
C THR A 303 23.98 -16.49 -11.71
N LYS A 304 24.78 -17.54 -11.52
CA LYS A 304 25.34 -17.92 -10.22
C LYS A 304 26.83 -17.53 -10.18
N ASN A 305 27.27 -16.93 -9.07
CA ASN A 305 28.68 -16.61 -8.80
C ASN A 305 29.32 -15.55 -9.71
N LEU A 306 28.65 -14.42 -9.94
CA LEU A 306 29.28 -13.28 -10.60
C LEU A 306 30.22 -12.55 -9.61
N HIS A 307 31.44 -12.25 -10.02
CA HIS A 307 32.46 -11.58 -9.18
C HIS A 307 32.67 -10.10 -9.53
N ALA A 308 31.99 -9.59 -10.56
CA ALA A 308 32.09 -8.20 -11.01
C ALA A 308 31.07 -7.27 -10.31
N ASP A 309 31.42 -5.99 -10.15
CA ASP A 309 30.59 -4.97 -9.50
C ASP A 309 29.55 -4.39 -10.47
N TYR A 310 28.65 -5.24 -10.95
CA TYR A 310 27.51 -4.79 -11.74
C TYR A 310 26.40 -4.24 -10.84
N ARG A 311 25.78 -3.15 -11.27
CA ARG A 311 24.69 -2.52 -10.53
C ARG A 311 23.49 -2.30 -11.44
N ILE A 312 22.30 -2.56 -10.91
CA ILE A 312 21.05 -2.43 -11.63
C ILE A 312 20.50 -1.03 -11.39
N LYS A 313 20.36 -0.28 -12.49
CA LYS A 313 19.76 1.05 -12.48
C LYS A 313 18.26 1.01 -12.70
N GLU A 314 17.79 0.12 -13.56
CA GLU A 314 16.38 0.07 -13.93
C GLU A 314 16.04 -1.27 -14.60
N PHE A 315 14.85 -1.80 -14.33
CA PHE A 315 14.21 -2.75 -15.23
C PHE A 315 13.04 -2.07 -15.95
N ARG A 316 12.79 -2.46 -17.19
CA ARG A 316 11.58 -2.07 -17.93
C ARG A 316 10.87 -3.30 -18.45
N VAL A 317 9.57 -3.34 -18.21
CA VAL A 317 8.67 -4.28 -18.87
C VAL A 317 7.75 -3.47 -19.77
N ILE A 318 7.78 -3.75 -21.07
CA ILE A 318 6.97 -3.05 -22.06
C ILE A 318 5.89 -4.02 -22.53
N ILE A 319 4.63 -3.61 -22.35
CA ILE A 319 3.44 -4.35 -22.72
C ILE A 319 2.76 -3.56 -23.84
N GLN A 320 2.75 -4.14 -25.03
CA GLN A 320 2.07 -3.52 -26.16
C GLN A 320 0.55 -3.56 -25.95
N GLN A 321 -0.09 -2.42 -26.21
CA GLN A 321 -1.54 -2.28 -26.11
C GLN A 321 -2.16 -2.11 -27.49
N GLY A 322 -3.35 -2.68 -27.67
CA GLY A 322 -4.08 -2.53 -28.91
C GLY A 322 -5.36 -3.35 -28.96
N ASP A 323 -6.23 -2.97 -29.87
CA ASP A 323 -7.48 -3.67 -30.13
C ASP A 323 -7.21 -5.04 -30.76
N VAL A 324 -8.05 -6.03 -30.47
CA VAL A 324 -7.99 -7.37 -31.07
C VAL A 324 -8.13 -7.30 -32.60
N ALA A 325 -8.87 -6.30 -33.10
CA ALA A 325 -9.05 -6.07 -34.54
C ALA A 325 -7.81 -5.45 -35.21
N ASP A 326 -6.91 -4.83 -34.46
CA ASP A 326 -5.70 -4.22 -35.00
C ASP A 326 -4.59 -5.28 -35.09
N SER A 327 -4.17 -5.61 -36.31
CA SER A 327 -3.10 -6.57 -36.55
C SER A 327 -1.74 -5.91 -36.82
N THR A 328 -1.63 -4.58 -36.73
CA THR A 328 -0.45 -3.86 -37.22
C THR A 328 0.83 -4.17 -36.45
N LYS A 329 0.76 -4.36 -35.12
CA LYS A 329 1.92 -4.76 -34.29
C LYS A 329 1.85 -6.20 -33.78
N GLY A 330 0.83 -6.97 -34.16
CA GLY A 330 0.68 -8.38 -33.81
C GLY A 330 -0.39 -8.63 -32.74
N THR A 331 -0.17 -9.64 -31.89
CA THR A 331 -1.11 -10.00 -30.83
C THR A 331 -0.84 -9.17 -29.57
N TYR A 332 -1.85 -8.43 -29.12
CA TYR A 332 -1.78 -7.58 -27.93
C TYR A 332 -2.30 -8.30 -26.68
N LEU A 333 -1.63 -8.09 -25.54
CA LEU A 333 -2.06 -8.67 -24.27
C LEU A 333 -3.37 -8.04 -23.76
N THR A 334 -3.51 -6.73 -23.96
CA THR A 334 -4.62 -5.92 -23.46
C THR A 334 -4.88 -4.74 -24.38
N LYS A 335 -6.13 -4.31 -24.51
CA LYS A 335 -6.51 -3.13 -25.28
C LYS A 335 -6.13 -1.83 -24.59
N ASP A 336 -6.43 -1.73 -23.31
CA ASP A 336 -6.19 -0.57 -22.47
C ASP A 336 -6.09 -1.01 -21.00
N TYR A 337 -5.36 -0.24 -20.19
CA TYR A 337 -5.19 -0.56 -18.79
C TYR A 337 -5.74 0.54 -17.89
N LYS A 338 -6.73 0.16 -17.08
CA LYS A 338 -7.43 1.03 -16.13
C LYS A 338 -7.28 0.55 -14.68
N GLY A 339 -6.40 -0.41 -14.46
CA GLY A 339 -6.16 -0.97 -13.14
C GLY A 339 -5.42 0.00 -12.20
N PRO A 340 -5.22 -0.41 -10.94
CA PRO A 340 -4.63 0.39 -9.86
C PRO A 340 -3.16 0.79 -10.05
N GLY A 341 -2.52 0.29 -11.10
CA GLY A 341 -1.07 0.35 -11.27
C GLY A 341 -0.34 -0.83 -10.63
N PRO A 342 0.98 -0.90 -10.84
CA PRO A 342 1.79 -2.01 -10.39
C PRO A 342 2.21 -1.88 -8.92
N VAL A 343 2.41 -3.02 -8.25
CA VAL A 343 2.85 -3.09 -6.85
C VAL A 343 3.99 -4.09 -6.71
N MET A 344 5.08 -3.68 -6.05
CA MET A 344 6.18 -4.59 -5.72
C MET A 344 5.73 -5.63 -4.68
N LEU A 345 5.94 -6.91 -4.96
CA LEU A 345 5.66 -8.01 -4.05
C LEU A 345 6.90 -8.42 -3.24
N ASN A 346 8.08 -8.41 -3.86
CA ASN A 346 9.35 -8.75 -3.23
C ASN A 346 10.46 -7.79 -3.69
N ASN A 347 11.55 -7.74 -2.93
CA ASN A 347 12.69 -6.85 -3.15
C ASN A 347 12.27 -5.38 -3.14
N LEU A 348 11.77 -4.96 -1.98
CA LEU A 348 11.32 -3.59 -1.69
C LEU A 348 12.43 -2.53 -1.75
N ARG A 349 13.61 -2.88 -2.27
CA ARG A 349 14.65 -1.92 -2.70
C ARG A 349 14.24 -1.18 -3.97
N PHE A 350 13.24 -1.67 -4.69
CA PHE A 350 12.71 -1.05 -5.88
C PHE A 350 11.31 -0.48 -5.65
N ASN A 351 10.96 0.50 -6.46
CA ASN A 351 9.59 0.89 -6.77
C ASN A 351 9.27 0.42 -8.17
N VAL A 352 8.00 0.14 -8.43
CA VAL A 352 7.50 -0.11 -9.79
C VAL A 352 6.54 1.01 -10.16
N LEU A 353 6.79 1.66 -11.28
CA LEU A 353 6.02 2.77 -11.82
C LEU A 353 5.39 2.30 -13.13
N ALA A 354 4.15 2.69 -13.40
CA ALA A 354 3.54 2.50 -14.72
C ALA A 354 3.48 3.83 -15.46
N GLU A 355 3.97 3.81 -16.69
CA GLU A 355 3.99 4.94 -17.60
C GLU A 355 3.47 4.51 -18.97
N TYR A 356 3.09 5.48 -19.81
CA TYR A 356 2.64 5.22 -21.18
C TYR A 356 3.59 5.81 -22.22
N THR A 357 3.87 5.04 -23.26
CA THR A 357 4.58 5.54 -24.44
C THR A 357 3.69 6.51 -25.23
N THR A 358 4.28 7.22 -26.20
CA THR A 358 3.53 8.07 -27.13
C THR A 358 2.53 7.28 -27.98
N GLU A 359 2.81 6.01 -28.19
CA GLU A 359 1.99 5.07 -28.96
C GLU A 359 0.90 4.41 -28.09
N GLY A 360 0.87 4.69 -26.78
CA GLY A 360 -0.10 4.13 -25.84
C GLY A 360 0.31 2.79 -25.23
N ASP A 361 1.53 2.32 -25.42
CA ASP A 361 2.01 1.07 -24.81
C ASP A 361 2.33 1.30 -23.32
N ILE A 362 2.14 0.28 -22.46
CA ILE A 362 2.47 0.39 -21.03
C ILE A 362 3.96 0.08 -20.83
N VAL A 363 4.63 0.94 -20.07
CA VAL A 363 5.99 0.72 -19.58
C VAL A 363 5.97 0.63 -18.06
N LEU A 364 6.27 -0.56 -17.53
CA LEU A 364 6.47 -0.78 -16.11
C LEU A 364 7.96 -0.58 -15.79
N ARG A 365 8.29 0.56 -15.18
CA ARG A 365 9.65 0.94 -14.78
C ARG A 365 9.89 0.51 -13.34
N VAL A 366 10.82 -0.42 -13.16
CA VAL A 366 11.25 -0.87 -11.85
C VAL A 366 12.56 -0.17 -11.50
N VAL A 367 12.47 0.84 -10.63
CA VAL A 367 13.57 1.75 -10.29
C VAL A 367 14.00 1.59 -8.84
N PRO A 368 15.31 1.65 -8.52
CA PRO A 368 15.79 1.66 -7.14
C PRO A 368 15.14 2.76 -6.31
N ARG A 369 14.87 2.48 -5.04
CA ARG A 369 14.49 3.46 -4.02
C ARG A 369 15.68 4.26 -3.51
N SER A 370 16.88 3.68 -3.64
CA SER A 370 18.11 4.35 -3.26
C SER A 370 18.34 5.55 -4.16
N MET A 371 18.85 6.63 -3.58
CA MET A 371 19.33 7.80 -4.34
C MET A 371 20.73 7.57 -4.92
N ASP A 372 21.32 6.38 -4.72
CA ASP A 372 22.61 6.00 -5.31
C ASP A 372 22.50 6.00 -6.84
N PRO A 373 23.20 6.91 -7.55
CA PRO A 373 23.11 7.02 -8.99
C PRO A 373 23.73 5.82 -9.71
N THR A 374 24.50 4.98 -9.02
CA THR A 374 25.11 3.78 -9.60
C THR A 374 24.14 2.59 -9.61
N GLY A 375 23.07 2.64 -8.82
CA GLY A 375 22.05 1.59 -8.74
C GLY A 375 22.30 0.55 -7.64
N VAL A 376 21.55 -0.55 -7.70
CA VAL A 376 21.58 -1.61 -6.68
C VAL A 376 22.56 -2.72 -7.09
N PRO A 377 23.50 -3.15 -6.22
CA PRO A 377 24.38 -4.29 -6.54
C PRO A 377 23.57 -5.51 -6.97
N PHE A 378 23.92 -6.12 -8.10
CA PHE A 378 23.12 -7.19 -8.71
C PHE A 378 22.91 -8.38 -7.76
N GLY A 379 23.89 -8.69 -6.90
CA GLY A 379 23.80 -9.77 -5.90
C GLY A 379 22.68 -9.57 -4.88
N ASN A 380 22.21 -8.34 -4.68
CA ASN A 380 21.06 -8.02 -3.83
C ASN A 380 19.71 -8.20 -4.56
N VAL A 381 19.74 -8.62 -5.82
CA VAL A 381 18.59 -8.75 -6.71
C VAL A 381 18.47 -10.16 -7.27
N ALA A 382 18.69 -11.15 -6.40
CA ALA A 382 18.49 -12.56 -6.74
C ALA A 382 17.06 -12.84 -7.27
N ASN A 383 16.06 -12.16 -6.69
CA ASN A 383 14.69 -12.18 -7.17
C ASN A 383 14.07 -10.79 -7.02
N ALA A 384 13.26 -10.38 -8.00
CA ALA A 384 12.36 -9.25 -7.93
C ALA A 384 11.00 -9.66 -8.50
N THR A 385 9.92 -9.33 -7.80
CA THR A 385 8.58 -9.72 -8.23
C THR A 385 7.62 -8.58 -7.96
N PHE A 386 6.75 -8.30 -8.92
CA PHE A 386 5.72 -7.30 -8.81
C PHE A 386 4.46 -7.74 -9.55
N ILE A 387 3.35 -7.10 -9.24
CA ILE A 387 2.04 -7.43 -9.78
C ILE A 387 1.46 -6.21 -10.49
N LEU A 388 0.82 -6.40 -11.63
CA LEU A 388 -0.05 -5.43 -12.28
C LEU A 388 -1.48 -5.94 -12.10
N GLY A 389 -2.25 -5.28 -11.22
CA GLY A 389 -3.58 -5.74 -10.84
C GLY A 389 -4.67 -5.32 -11.82
N LEU A 390 -5.77 -6.07 -11.87
CA LEU A 390 -6.97 -5.74 -12.66
C LEU A 390 -6.71 -5.47 -14.16
N VAL A 391 -5.89 -6.31 -14.81
CA VAL A 391 -5.63 -6.21 -16.26
C VAL A 391 -6.76 -6.88 -17.04
N ASN A 392 -7.32 -6.16 -18.01
CA ASN A 392 -8.30 -6.71 -18.95
C ASN A 392 -7.58 -7.42 -20.09
N ILE A 393 -7.53 -8.75 -20.06
CA ILE A 393 -6.83 -9.52 -21.10
C ILE A 393 -7.71 -9.60 -22.34
N ASN A 394 -7.11 -9.28 -23.49
CA ASN A 394 -7.80 -9.36 -24.78
C ASN A 394 -8.31 -10.79 -25.03
N SER A 395 -9.53 -10.89 -25.55
CA SER A 395 -10.16 -12.17 -25.87
C SER A 395 -9.96 -12.49 -27.35
N TYR A 396 -9.38 -13.65 -27.64
CA TYR A 396 -9.19 -14.17 -29.00
C TYR A 396 -9.93 -15.51 -29.16
N ASP A 397 -10.35 -15.81 -30.39
CA ASP A 397 -11.09 -17.05 -30.71
C ASP A 397 -10.23 -18.32 -30.62
N THR A 398 -8.90 -18.17 -30.68
CA THR A 398 -7.93 -19.25 -30.61
C THR A 398 -6.82 -18.87 -29.66
N ASP A 399 -6.12 -19.85 -29.10
CA ASP A 399 -4.88 -19.62 -28.36
C ASP A 399 -3.92 -18.72 -29.17
N LYS A 400 -3.31 -17.75 -28.50
CA LYS A 400 -2.40 -16.77 -29.08
C LYS A 400 -1.13 -16.65 -28.25
N THR A 401 -0.12 -16.01 -28.83
CA THR A 401 1.08 -15.61 -28.11
C THR A 401 1.28 -14.12 -28.32
N CYS A 402 1.29 -13.34 -27.25
CA CYS A 402 1.71 -11.94 -27.31
C CYS A 402 3.18 -11.81 -26.88
N VAL A 403 3.81 -10.70 -27.21
CA VAL A 403 5.20 -10.42 -26.83
C VAL A 403 5.23 -9.38 -25.71
N VAL A 404 5.90 -9.73 -24.61
CA VAL A 404 6.24 -8.78 -23.54
C VAL A 404 7.75 -8.55 -23.57
N SER A 405 8.16 -7.30 -23.73
CA SER A 405 9.59 -6.95 -23.81
C SER A 405 10.14 -6.67 -22.42
N PHE A 406 11.23 -7.35 -22.05
CA PHE A 406 11.97 -7.08 -20.83
C PHE A 406 13.31 -6.42 -21.16
N ARG A 407 13.62 -5.32 -20.47
CA ARG A 407 14.89 -4.59 -20.59
C ARG A 407 15.48 -4.35 -19.21
N ILE A 408 16.80 -4.35 -19.12
CA ILE A 408 17.54 -4.03 -17.90
C ILE A 408 18.66 -3.04 -18.23
N ASN A 409 18.75 -1.98 -17.44
CA ASN A 409 19.88 -1.06 -17.48
C ASN A 409 20.88 -1.47 -16.40
N VAL A 410 22.07 -1.86 -16.85
CA VAL A 410 23.17 -2.28 -15.99
C VAL A 410 24.28 -1.24 -16.09
N TRP A 411 24.71 -0.74 -14.92
CA TRP A 411 25.92 0.05 -14.78
C TRP A 411 27.12 -0.86 -14.55
N SER A 412 28.22 -0.54 -15.24
CA SER A 412 29.56 -1.09 -15.01
C SER A 412 30.61 0.03 -15.07
N SER A 413 31.88 -0.31 -14.86
CA SER A 413 33.01 0.61 -15.05
C SER A 413 33.12 1.16 -16.47
N GLU A 414 32.53 0.48 -17.46
CA GLU A 414 32.53 0.88 -18.88
C GLU A 414 31.37 1.80 -19.24
N GLY A 415 30.38 1.95 -18.33
CA GLY A 415 29.22 2.80 -18.50
C GLY A 415 27.89 2.07 -18.34
N ASP A 416 26.81 2.73 -18.78
CA ASP A 416 25.46 2.19 -18.75
C ASP A 416 25.17 1.42 -20.03
N THR A 417 24.69 0.18 -19.91
CA THR A 417 24.27 -0.62 -21.07
C THR A 417 22.89 -1.19 -20.83
N TRP A 418 22.02 -1.09 -21.85
CA TRP A 418 20.74 -1.77 -21.87
C TRP A 418 20.90 -3.18 -22.42
N TYR A 419 20.41 -4.17 -21.67
CA TYR A 419 20.24 -5.54 -22.13
C TYR A 419 18.76 -5.87 -22.24
N GLY A 420 18.39 -6.79 -23.13
CA GLY A 420 16.99 -7.07 -23.37
C GLY A 420 16.69 -8.44 -23.95
N THR A 421 15.45 -8.87 -23.72
CA THR A 421 14.85 -10.03 -24.38
C THR A 421 13.36 -9.80 -24.62
N ASN A 422 12.80 -10.47 -25.61
CA ASN A 422 11.38 -10.45 -25.90
C ASN A 422 10.79 -11.78 -25.46
N LEU A 423 9.90 -11.75 -24.47
CA LEU A 423 9.29 -12.95 -23.91
C LEU A 423 7.98 -13.25 -24.64
N PRO A 424 7.84 -14.42 -25.28
CA PRO A 424 6.53 -14.89 -25.72
C PRO A 424 5.68 -15.26 -24.50
N VAL A 425 4.51 -14.64 -24.38
CA VAL A 425 3.52 -14.95 -23.34
C VAL A 425 2.35 -15.64 -24.02
N ALA A 426 2.16 -16.92 -23.69
CA ALA A 426 1.05 -17.70 -24.19
C ALA A 426 -0.26 -17.25 -23.54
N MET A 427 -1.28 -17.00 -24.36
CA MET A 427 -2.63 -16.68 -23.96
C MET A 427 -3.55 -17.81 -24.39
N ASN A 428 -4.21 -18.44 -23.43
CA ASN A 428 -5.03 -19.61 -23.69
C ASN A 428 -6.49 -19.28 -23.48
N SER A 429 -7.32 -19.73 -24.42
CA SER A 429 -8.76 -19.66 -24.29
C SER A 429 -9.14 -20.42 -23.02
N ALA A 430 -9.58 -19.69 -21.98
CA ALA A 430 -10.10 -20.38 -20.82
C ALA A 430 -11.34 -21.15 -21.28
N PRO A 431 -11.52 -22.42 -20.87
CA PRO A 431 -12.82 -23.05 -21.06
C PRO A 431 -13.87 -22.13 -20.41
N PRO A 432 -14.99 -21.84 -21.10
CA PRO A 432 -15.98 -20.90 -20.60
C PRO A 432 -16.29 -21.27 -19.15
N ALA A 433 -16.10 -20.31 -18.24
CA ALA A 433 -16.33 -20.55 -16.84
C ALA A 433 -17.76 -21.09 -16.72
N THR A 434 -17.92 -22.37 -16.40
CA THR A 434 -19.23 -22.92 -16.04
C THR A 434 -19.63 -22.21 -14.76
N VAL A 435 -20.34 -21.09 -14.91
CA VAL A 435 -21.01 -20.40 -13.82
C VAL A 435 -22.02 -21.41 -13.30
N LYS A 436 -21.65 -22.15 -12.26
CA LYS A 436 -22.60 -22.92 -11.48
C LYS A 436 -23.53 -21.89 -10.84
N SER A 437 -24.71 -21.70 -11.42
CA SER A 437 -25.78 -20.94 -10.79
C SER A 437 -25.98 -21.50 -9.37
N LYS A 438 -25.65 -20.69 -8.37
CA LYS A 438 -25.98 -20.97 -6.97
C LYS A 438 -27.25 -20.25 -6.61
#